data_AF-A0A3C1Q7H5-F1
#
_entry.id   AF-A0A3C1Q7H5-F1
#
_cell.length_a   1.000
_cell.length_b   1.000
_cell.length_c   1.000
_cell.angle_alpha   90.00
_cell.angle_beta   90.00
_cell.angle_gamma   90.00
#
_symmetry.space_group_name_H-M   'P 1'
#
loop_
_entity.id
_entity.type
_entity.pdbx_description
1 polymer ?
#
loop_
_entity_poly.entity_id
_entity_poly.type
_entity_poly.pdbx_seq_one_letter_code
_entity_poly.pdbx_strand_id
1 'polypeptide(L)'
;SIRAITDSSGEVAARFEYEPFGLVATSTGPLASGAHRFTGKPEDGAIGFYYFGARYYDPEVGRFTSSDPAKDGLNWYIYCANNPLICVDPDGNTYVVLWSYSSSELQDYKRPDGTVDWARFERESPFARAAQTRRNELLAAG
;
A
#
# COMPACT_ATOMS: atom_id res chain seq x y z
N SER A 1 7.17 -3.12 -0.91
CA SER A 1 6.93 -3.50 -2.31
C SER A 1 7.68 -4.77 -2.63
N ILE A 2 7.14 -5.61 -3.53
CA ILE A 2 7.78 -6.87 -3.96
C ILE A 2 9.00 -6.56 -4.83
N ARG A 3 10.19 -6.99 -4.41
CA ARG A 3 11.46 -6.76 -5.14
C ARG A 3 11.91 -7.96 -5.97
N ALA A 4 11.48 -9.16 -5.58
CA ALA A 4 11.76 -10.38 -6.30
C ALA A 4 10.65 -11.42 -6.06
N ILE A 5 10.47 -12.31 -7.04
CA ILE A 5 9.66 -13.53 -6.91
C ILE A 5 10.61 -14.70 -7.12
N THR A 6 10.52 -15.72 -6.27
CA THR A 6 11.29 -16.95 -6.38
C THR A 6 10.40 -18.12 -6.73
N ASP A 7 10.97 -19.13 -7.39
CA ASP A 7 10.31 -20.41 -7.59
C ASP A 7 10.46 -21.35 -6.36
N SER A 8 10.00 -22.59 -6.49
CA SER A 8 10.09 -23.60 -5.41
C SER A 8 11.51 -24.05 -5.08
N SER A 9 12.48 -23.81 -5.98
CA SER A 9 13.91 -24.05 -5.72
C SER A 9 14.60 -22.86 -5.05
N GLY A 10 13.91 -21.72 -4.90
CA GLY A 10 14.49 -20.49 -4.36
C GLY A 10 15.23 -19.65 -5.40
N GLU A 11 15.17 -20.03 -6.69
CA GLU A 11 15.78 -19.26 -7.77
C GLU A 11 14.91 -18.06 -8.13
N VAL A 12 15.54 -16.96 -8.50
CA VAL A 12 14.83 -15.70 -8.78
C VAL A 12 14.18 -15.75 -10.15
N ALA A 13 12.85 -15.81 -10.15
CA ALA A 13 12.00 -15.88 -11.34
C ALA A 13 11.49 -14.51 -11.81
N ALA A 14 11.54 -13.47 -10.96
CA ALA A 14 11.33 -12.08 -11.36
C ALA A 14 12.06 -11.09 -10.44
N ARG A 15 12.42 -9.92 -10.97
CA ARG A 15 12.95 -8.77 -10.20
C ARG A 15 12.25 -7.48 -10.59
N PHE A 16 12.12 -6.59 -9.62
CA PHE A 16 11.45 -5.29 -9.79
C PHE A 16 12.18 -4.16 -9.07
N GLU A 17 12.32 -3.04 -9.77
CA GLU A 17 12.71 -1.76 -9.20
C GLU A 17 11.60 -0.73 -9.40
N TYR A 18 11.45 0.14 -8.42
CA TYR A 18 10.37 1.13 -8.40
C TYR A 18 10.96 2.51 -8.13
N GLU A 19 10.39 3.50 -8.78
CA GLU A 19 10.45 4.88 -8.34
C GLU A 19 9.66 5.08 -7.03
N PRO A 20 9.83 6.22 -6.32
CA PRO A 20 9.21 6.43 -5.01
C PRO A 20 7.69 6.23 -4.99
N PHE A 21 6.98 6.62 -6.06
CA PHE A 21 5.52 6.51 -6.19
C PHE A 21 5.06 5.17 -6.79
N GLY A 22 5.96 4.19 -6.96
CA GLY A 22 5.60 2.85 -7.37
C GLY A 22 5.56 2.60 -8.87
N LEU A 23 5.96 3.59 -9.68
CA LEU A 23 6.23 3.37 -11.10
C LEU A 23 7.37 2.37 -11.24
N VAL A 24 7.19 1.37 -12.10
CA VAL A 24 8.18 0.32 -12.31
C VAL A 24 9.31 0.86 -13.18
N ALA A 25 10.48 1.04 -12.59
CA ALA A 25 11.68 1.52 -13.30
C ALA A 25 12.33 0.39 -14.11
N THR A 26 12.41 -0.81 -13.52
CA THR A 26 12.89 -2.01 -14.20
C THR A 26 12.09 -3.23 -13.78
N SER A 27 11.86 -4.14 -14.73
CA SER A 27 11.19 -5.42 -14.48
C SER A 27 11.80 -6.48 -15.38
N THR A 28 12.24 -7.59 -14.78
CA THR A 28 12.90 -8.69 -15.51
C THR A 28 12.40 -10.04 -15.01
N GLY A 29 12.52 -11.06 -15.87
CA GLY A 29 12.22 -12.45 -15.54
C GLY A 29 10.83 -12.92 -16.03
N PRO A 30 10.64 -14.24 -16.18
CA PRO A 30 9.43 -14.83 -16.76
C PRO A 30 8.15 -14.63 -15.92
N LEU A 31 8.26 -14.39 -14.61
CA LEU A 31 7.11 -14.17 -13.73
C LEU A 31 6.82 -12.68 -13.46
N ALA A 32 7.30 -11.79 -14.32
CA ALA A 32 7.13 -10.35 -14.17
C ALA A 32 5.68 -9.86 -14.38
N SER A 33 4.81 -10.63 -15.05
CA SER A 33 3.45 -10.22 -15.40
C SER A 33 2.40 -10.58 -14.33
N GLY A 34 1.45 -9.67 -14.07
CA GLY A 34 0.25 -9.96 -13.27
C GLY A 34 0.51 -10.23 -11.78
N ALA A 35 1.67 -9.80 -11.27
CA ALA A 35 2.06 -10.02 -9.88
C ALA A 35 1.51 -8.92 -8.95
N HIS A 36 1.50 -9.23 -7.66
CA HIS A 36 1.47 -8.18 -6.63
C HIS A 36 2.81 -7.44 -6.67
N ARG A 37 2.78 -6.09 -6.66
CA ARG A 37 3.98 -5.28 -6.91
C ARG A 37 4.19 -4.20 -5.84
N PHE A 38 3.85 -2.95 -6.18
CA PHE A 38 4.01 -1.80 -5.30
C PHE A 38 3.16 -1.98 -4.05
N THR A 39 3.77 -1.81 -2.88
CA THR A 39 3.17 -2.07 -1.55
C THR A 39 2.44 -3.41 -1.41
N GLY A 40 2.74 -4.38 -2.28
CA GLY A 40 2.08 -5.68 -2.31
C GLY A 40 0.67 -5.62 -2.89
N LYS A 41 0.32 -4.63 -3.72
CA LYS A 41 -0.97 -4.52 -4.40
C LYS A 41 -0.97 -5.22 -5.76
N PRO A 42 -2.09 -5.84 -6.17
CA PRO A 42 -2.24 -6.38 -7.50
C PRO A 42 -2.21 -5.24 -8.53
N GLU A 43 -1.39 -5.41 -9.56
CA GLU A 43 -1.39 -4.55 -10.73
C GLU A 43 -2.40 -5.07 -11.75
N ASP A 44 -3.20 -4.17 -12.31
CA ASP A 44 -3.98 -4.43 -13.51
C ASP A 44 -3.06 -4.34 -14.74
N GLY A 45 -2.71 -5.49 -15.32
CA GLY A 45 -1.80 -5.56 -16.46
C GLY A 45 -2.30 -4.90 -17.75
N ALA A 46 -3.58 -4.52 -17.84
CA ALA A 46 -4.10 -3.80 -19.00
C ALA A 46 -3.82 -2.29 -18.96
N ILE A 47 -3.74 -1.73 -17.75
CA ILE A 47 -3.66 -0.26 -17.54
C ILE A 47 -2.50 0.17 -16.64
N GLY A 48 -1.78 -0.76 -16.01
CA GLY A 48 -0.64 -0.48 -15.13
C GLY A 48 -1.01 0.11 -13.77
N PHE A 49 -2.29 0.10 -13.40
CA PHE A 49 -2.77 0.65 -12.14
C PHE A 49 -2.76 -0.40 -11.03
N TYR A 50 -2.61 0.06 -9.80
CA TYR A 50 -2.67 -0.79 -8.62
C TYR A 50 -4.04 -0.72 -7.97
N TYR A 51 -4.66 -1.88 -7.70
CA TYR A 51 -5.93 -1.92 -6.99
C TYR A 51 -5.69 -2.02 -5.48
N PHE A 52 -6.08 -0.98 -4.74
CA PHE A 52 -5.84 -0.90 -3.30
C PHE A 52 -6.98 -1.50 -2.46
N GLY A 53 -8.14 -1.76 -3.07
CA GLY A 53 -9.36 -2.23 -2.40
C GLY A 53 -10.47 -1.19 -2.55
N ALA A 54 -10.30 -0.02 -1.95
CA ALA A 54 -11.29 1.06 -2.09
C ALA A 54 -11.13 1.87 -3.39
N ARG A 55 -9.90 1.99 -3.90
CA ARG A 55 -9.56 2.86 -5.03
C ARG A 55 -8.49 2.22 -5.92
N TYR A 56 -8.51 2.60 -7.20
CA TYR A 56 -7.38 2.36 -8.10
C TYR A 56 -6.36 3.49 -7.96
N TYR A 57 -5.09 3.15 -8.03
CA TYR A 57 -3.97 4.06 -7.91
C TYR A 57 -3.12 4.01 -9.18
N ASP A 58 -2.87 5.19 -9.75
CA ASP A 58 -2.02 5.41 -10.91
C ASP A 58 -0.59 5.75 -10.43
N PRO A 59 0.40 4.88 -10.66
CA PRO A 59 1.76 5.12 -10.23
C PRO A 59 2.54 6.10 -11.12
N GLU A 60 2.11 6.35 -12.36
CA GLU A 60 2.74 7.32 -13.27
C GLU A 60 2.45 8.74 -12.80
N VAL A 61 1.20 8.99 -12.38
CA VAL A 61 0.77 10.28 -11.81
C VAL A 61 1.07 10.38 -10.31
N GLY A 62 1.14 9.23 -9.62
CA GLY A 62 1.34 9.16 -8.18
C GLY A 62 0.08 9.50 -7.38
N ARG A 63 -1.11 9.17 -7.89
CA ARG A 63 -2.41 9.56 -7.32
C ARG A 63 -3.43 8.43 -7.40
N PHE A 64 -4.44 8.48 -6.53
CA PHE A 64 -5.66 7.70 -6.75
C PHE A 64 -6.42 8.22 -7.97
N THR A 65 -7.08 7.34 -8.70
CA THR A 65 -7.86 7.69 -9.90
C THR A 65 -9.28 8.14 -9.57
N SER A 66 -9.73 7.93 -8.34
CA SER A 66 -11.01 8.38 -7.81
C SER A 66 -10.83 9.14 -6.50
N SER A 67 -11.74 10.08 -6.23
CA SER A 67 -11.80 10.80 -4.97
C SER A 67 -11.91 9.85 -3.78
N ASP A 68 -11.28 10.20 -2.66
CA ASP A 68 -11.55 9.59 -1.36
C ASP A 68 -13.06 9.72 -1.03
N PRO A 69 -13.78 8.61 -0.81
CA PRO A 69 -15.17 8.65 -0.39
C PRO A 69 -15.42 9.44 0.90
N ALA A 70 -14.45 9.47 1.83
CA ALA A 70 -14.56 10.22 3.07
C ALA A 70 -14.18 11.70 2.94
N LYS A 71 -13.68 12.11 1.75
CA LYS A 71 -13.21 13.48 1.48
C LYS A 71 -12.27 14.03 2.57
N ASP A 72 -11.44 13.17 3.15
CA ASP A 72 -10.58 13.58 4.27
C ASP A 72 -9.46 14.50 3.77
N GLY A 73 -9.34 15.68 4.41
CA GLY A 73 -8.36 16.70 4.06
C GLY A 73 -8.68 17.50 2.79
N LEU A 74 -7.64 18.16 2.26
CA LEU A 74 -7.77 19.14 1.17
C LEU A 74 -7.65 18.54 -0.24
N ASN A 75 -7.06 17.35 -0.36
CA ASN A 75 -6.85 16.70 -1.65
C ASN A 75 -7.24 15.23 -1.57
N TRP A 76 -8.36 14.90 -2.21
CA TRP A 76 -8.98 13.57 -2.11
C TRP A 76 -8.35 12.51 -3.02
N TYR A 77 -7.35 12.88 -3.82
CA TYR A 77 -6.64 11.98 -4.73
C TYR A 77 -5.23 11.65 -4.26
N ILE A 78 -4.79 12.23 -3.13
CA ILE A 78 -3.42 12.11 -2.66
C ILE A 78 -3.13 10.69 -2.15
N TYR A 79 -1.99 10.15 -2.55
CA TYR A 79 -1.44 8.94 -1.95
C TYR A 79 -0.45 9.35 -0.84
N CYS A 80 -0.62 8.77 0.36
CA CYS A 80 0.38 8.83 1.43
C CYS A 80 0.86 10.24 1.80
N ALA A 81 -0.02 11.24 1.76
CA ALA A 81 0.32 12.66 1.98
C ALA A 81 1.55 13.13 1.18
N ASN A 82 1.72 12.64 -0.06
CA ASN A 82 2.88 12.89 -0.93
C ASN A 82 4.23 12.38 -0.41
N ASN A 83 4.24 11.47 0.57
CA ASN A 83 5.47 10.88 1.08
C ASN A 83 5.43 9.33 1.07
N PRO A 84 5.50 8.71 -0.12
CA PRO A 84 5.37 7.25 -0.27
C PRO A 84 6.58 6.46 0.24
N LEU A 85 7.69 7.13 0.59
CA LEU A 85 8.87 6.48 1.16
C LEU A 85 8.64 6.04 2.61
N ILE A 86 7.68 6.67 3.28
CA ILE A 86 7.53 6.63 4.74
C ILE A 86 6.12 6.27 5.16
N CYS A 87 5.19 6.32 4.21
CA CYS A 87 3.78 6.07 4.41
C CYS A 87 3.33 4.98 3.45
N VAL A 88 2.35 4.20 3.88
CA VAL A 88 1.68 3.20 3.04
C VAL A 88 0.18 3.35 3.25
N ASP A 89 -0.61 3.36 2.19
CA ASP A 89 -2.07 3.22 2.27
C ASP A 89 -2.43 1.74 2.07
N PRO A 90 -2.86 1.00 3.10
CA PRO A 90 -2.98 -0.44 2.97
C PRO A 90 -4.32 -0.92 2.42
N ASP A 91 -5.32 -0.07 2.23
CA ASP A 91 -6.64 -0.46 1.70
C ASP A 91 -7.24 0.55 0.71
N GLY A 92 -6.51 1.63 0.44
CA GLY A 92 -6.94 2.74 -0.39
C GLY A 92 -7.89 3.67 0.34
N ASN A 93 -7.98 3.63 1.67
CA ASN A 93 -8.82 4.55 2.44
C ASN A 93 -7.97 5.55 3.22
N THR A 94 -6.93 5.09 3.92
CA THR A 94 -6.07 5.97 4.71
C THR A 94 -4.65 5.44 4.76
N TYR A 95 -3.69 6.36 4.76
CA TYR A 95 -2.29 5.99 4.94
C TYR A 95 -1.92 5.85 6.41
N VAL A 96 -0.93 5.00 6.66
CA VAL A 96 -0.23 4.86 7.93
C VAL A 96 1.22 5.32 7.74
N VAL A 97 1.81 5.95 8.76
CA VAL A 97 3.20 6.41 8.74
C VAL A 97 4.08 5.33 9.39
N LEU A 98 5.03 4.78 8.64
CA LEU A 98 5.81 3.61 9.03
C LEU A 98 6.65 3.79 10.32
N TRP A 99 7.10 5.02 10.61
CA TRP A 99 7.87 5.33 11.83
C TRP A 99 7.05 5.93 12.97
N SER A 100 5.77 6.23 12.75
CA SER A 100 4.88 6.67 13.84
C SER A 100 4.61 5.54 14.83
N TYR A 101 5.16 4.36 14.58
CA TYR A 101 5.06 3.18 15.41
C TYR A 101 6.45 2.81 15.89
N SER A 102 6.63 2.71 17.20
CA SER A 102 7.85 2.17 17.77
C SER A 102 8.08 0.75 17.24
N SER A 103 9.34 0.38 17.03
CA SER A 103 9.69 -1.00 16.64
C SER A 103 9.10 -2.04 17.60
N SER A 104 8.80 -1.68 18.85
CA SER A 104 8.09 -2.49 19.85
C SER A 104 6.61 -2.69 19.53
N GLU A 105 5.88 -1.66 19.13
CA GLU A 105 4.44 -1.77 18.83
C GLU A 105 4.17 -2.63 17.59
N LEU A 106 5.04 -2.55 16.58
CA LEU A 106 4.91 -3.39 15.39
C LEU A 106 5.25 -4.86 15.66
N GLN A 107 5.99 -5.20 16.73
CA GLN A 107 6.33 -6.61 17.01
C GLN A 107 5.09 -7.47 17.23
N ASP A 108 4.07 -6.93 17.90
CA ASP A 108 2.84 -7.67 18.21
C ASP A 108 2.04 -8.08 16.97
N TYR A 109 2.34 -7.42 15.85
CA TYR A 109 1.70 -7.63 14.54
C TYR A 109 2.64 -8.27 13.53
N LYS A 110 3.88 -8.63 13.89
CA LYS A 110 4.75 -9.37 12.98
C LYS A 110 4.30 -10.82 12.87
N ARG A 111 4.30 -11.31 11.64
CA ARG A 111 4.19 -12.72 11.30
C ARG A 111 5.51 -13.44 11.59
N PRO A 112 5.51 -14.77 11.68
CA PRO A 112 6.74 -15.55 11.87
C PRO A 112 7.83 -15.33 10.80
N ASP A 113 7.45 -14.86 9.61
CA ASP A 113 8.37 -14.51 8.52
C ASP A 113 8.99 -13.11 8.65
N GLY A 114 8.67 -12.37 9.73
CA GLY A 114 9.16 -11.03 9.99
C GLY A 114 8.40 -9.90 9.29
N THR A 115 7.41 -10.21 8.45
CA THR A 115 6.53 -9.22 7.83
C THR A 115 5.45 -8.76 8.80
N VAL A 116 4.94 -7.54 8.65
CA VAL A 116 3.83 -7.02 9.47
C VAL A 116 2.50 -7.47 8.86
N ASP A 117 1.62 -8.03 9.69
CA ASP A 117 0.23 -8.30 9.34
C ASP A 117 -0.59 -7.01 9.36
N TRP A 118 -0.50 -6.23 8.27
CA TRP A 118 -1.17 -4.94 8.15
C TRP A 118 -2.67 -5.02 8.37
N ALA A 119 -3.34 -6.08 7.89
CA ALA A 119 -4.76 -6.25 8.08
C ALA A 119 -5.15 -6.44 9.56
N ARG A 120 -4.31 -7.09 10.36
CA ARG A 120 -4.52 -7.23 11.81
C ARG A 120 -4.20 -5.93 12.52
N PHE A 121 -3.08 -5.31 12.17
CA PHE A 121 -2.66 -4.01 12.71
C PHE A 121 -3.76 -2.96 12.54
N GLU A 122 -4.36 -2.84 11.36
CA GLU A 122 -5.42 -1.85 11.11
C GLU A 122 -6.68 -2.07 11.96
N ARG A 123 -7.05 -3.33 12.21
CA ARG A 123 -8.23 -3.65 13.03
C ARG A 123 -7.99 -3.45 14.51
N GLU A 124 -6.80 -3.77 15.00
CA GLU A 124 -6.53 -3.94 16.43
C GLU A 124 -5.71 -2.78 17.03
N SER A 125 -4.90 -2.08 16.23
CA SER A 125 -4.03 -1.01 16.72
C SER A 125 -4.85 0.18 17.23
N PRO A 126 -4.59 0.67 18.46
CA PRO A 126 -5.23 1.89 18.97
C PRO A 126 -5.01 3.10 18.06
N PHE A 127 -3.87 3.18 17.37
CA PHE A 127 -3.55 4.27 16.45
C PHE A 127 -4.29 4.16 15.12
N ALA A 128 -4.39 2.95 14.57
CA ALA A 128 -5.21 2.71 13.37
C ALA A 128 -6.70 2.96 13.68
N ARG A 129 -7.17 2.60 14.87
CA ARG A 129 -8.53 2.90 15.34
C ARG A 129 -8.85 4.39 15.39
N ALA A 130 -7.90 5.25 15.77
CA ALA A 130 -8.13 6.70 15.79
C ALA A 130 -8.35 7.25 14.36
N ALA A 131 -7.52 6.83 13.40
CA ALA A 131 -7.70 7.17 11.99
C ALA A 131 -9.02 6.61 11.43
N GLN A 132 -9.34 5.36 11.75
CA GLN A 132 -10.60 4.73 11.34
C GLN A 132 -11.83 5.45 11.93
N THR A 133 -11.76 5.86 13.20
CA THR A 133 -12.85 6.57 13.88
C THR A 133 -13.13 7.90 13.19
N ARG A 134 -12.11 8.74 12.99
CA ARG A 134 -12.25 10.00 12.26
C ARG A 134 -12.81 9.79 10.86
N ARG A 135 -12.32 8.79 10.13
CA ARG A 135 -12.83 8.45 8.80
C ARG A 135 -14.32 8.10 8.83
N ASN A 136 -14.74 7.26 9.78
CA ASN A 136 -16.14 6.87 9.93
C ASN A 136 -17.04 8.08 10.25
N GLU A 137 -16.55 9.01 11.07
CA GLU A 137 -17.25 10.27 11.34
C GLU A 137 -17.40 11.12 10.08
N LEU A 138 -16.36 11.23 9.25
CA LEU A 138 -16.42 11.94 7.97
C LEU A 138 -17.40 11.28 6.98
N LEU A 139 -17.35 9.96 6.87
CA LEU A 139 -18.30 9.20 6.03
C LEU A 139 -19.76 9.37 6.51
N ALA A 140 -19.97 9.51 7.82
CA ALA A 140 -21.29 9.80 8.38
C ALA A 140 -21.74 11.26 8.15
N ALA A 141 -20.80 12.16 7.86
CA ALA A 141 -21.05 13.60 7.71
C ALA A 141 -21.33 14.07 6.27
N GLY A 142 -20.83 13.37 5.22
CA GLY A 142 -21.17 13.63 3.80
C GLY A 142 -20.00 14.11 2.91
#